data_AF-A0A4V2WEW3-F1
#
_entry.id   AF-A0A4V2WEW3-F1
#
_cell.length_a   1.000
_cell.length_b   1.000
_cell.length_c   1.000
_cell.angle_alpha   90.00
_cell.angle_beta   90.00
_cell.angle_gamma   90.00
#
_symmetry.space_group_name_H-M   'P 1'
#
loop_
_entity.id
_entity.type
_entity.pdbx_description
1 polymer ?
#
loop_
_entity_poly.entity_id
_entity_poly.type
_entity_poly.pdbx_seq_one_letter_code
_entity_poly.pdbx_strand_id
1 'polypeptide(L)'
;MKGHFFFKRSDRGRVISRNILWTVGALCGIFVISCATIPSRPLPEKDPFDVLLNSLLALPPGGQFYMGARIADAAGLRTEIERTLPANESIRQGLKVTEQISMVLYAAGEGQSAWVALLEGRYPAWQINWSLWWHPAWKKRRSAEGIPFWYNAQEGLSLQTEEHTLLLSNAPEGIPFRELLNRVKPAGTSALSIGSQSPVPANAPSSYPMPDKKAFSFFSSRQKGRVILIGWLNEPFQTVAASLETLSVPLSVPIERVFWVLEEIPPEGTEKDSPYCLYLALQTPSVSHARALSALLRLSQRFAGTLPLPGGPGQDPLAQLLMSLLSTGNIQQEETSLVIESKPIPSQDIALLFSRLLVYSTSKKTIP
;
A
#
# COMPACT_ATOMS: atom_id res chain seq x y z
N MET A 1 -11.35 -30.55 -83.99
CA MET A 1 -10.77 -29.19 -83.86
C MET A 1 -10.63 -28.88 -82.38
N LYS A 2 -9.40 -28.72 -81.88
CA LYS A 2 -9.07 -28.51 -80.47
C LYS A 2 -9.03 -27.00 -80.18
N GLY A 3 -9.86 -26.53 -79.25
CA GLY A 3 -9.84 -25.15 -78.76
C GLY A 3 -8.90 -25.02 -77.56
N HIS A 4 -7.86 -24.21 -77.70
CA HIS A 4 -6.93 -23.86 -76.62
C HIS A 4 -7.48 -22.70 -75.79
N PHE A 5 -7.64 -22.91 -74.47
CA PHE A 5 -7.83 -21.84 -73.49
C PHE A 5 -6.46 -21.28 -73.07
N PHE A 6 -6.26 -19.99 -73.26
CA PHE A 6 -5.10 -19.23 -72.76
C PHE A 6 -5.47 -18.58 -71.42
N PHE A 7 -4.90 -19.07 -70.31
CA PHE A 7 -4.96 -18.39 -69.01
C PHE A 7 -3.77 -17.45 -68.86
N LYS A 8 -4.04 -16.14 -68.79
CA LYS A 8 -3.04 -15.09 -68.56
C LYS A 8 -2.77 -14.98 -67.05
N ARG A 9 -1.63 -15.48 -66.58
CA ARG A 9 -1.16 -15.33 -65.19
C ARG A 9 -0.78 -13.86 -64.92
N SER A 10 -1.38 -13.27 -63.89
CA SER A 10 -1.14 -11.90 -63.43
C SER A 10 -0.01 -11.88 -62.39
N ASP A 11 1.20 -11.49 -62.79
CA ASP A 11 2.35 -11.23 -61.91
C ASP A 11 2.23 -9.85 -61.21
N ARG A 12 1.28 -9.71 -60.28
CA ARG A 12 1.18 -8.56 -59.35
C ARG A 12 1.23 -8.95 -57.87
N GLY A 13 1.91 -10.05 -57.56
CA GLY A 13 1.98 -10.59 -56.18
C GLY A 13 3.27 -10.32 -55.40
N ARG A 14 4.29 -9.70 -55.99
CA ARG A 14 5.67 -9.79 -55.44
C ARG A 14 6.28 -8.50 -54.87
N VAL A 15 5.56 -7.37 -54.88
CA VAL A 15 6.09 -6.09 -54.36
C VAL A 15 5.53 -5.74 -52.97
N ILE A 16 4.41 -6.34 -52.55
CA ILE A 16 3.77 -6.03 -51.25
C ILE A 16 4.46 -6.76 -50.08
N SER A 17 5.08 -7.92 -50.30
CA SER A 17 5.70 -8.71 -49.22
C SER A 17 6.99 -8.08 -48.68
N ARG A 18 7.65 -7.21 -49.45
CA ARG A 18 8.94 -6.62 -49.05
C ARG A 18 8.76 -5.44 -48.08
N ASN A 19 7.66 -4.68 -48.16
CA ASN A 19 7.40 -3.57 -47.24
C ASN A 19 6.83 -4.02 -45.88
N ILE A 20 6.08 -5.14 -45.83
CA ILE A 20 5.54 -5.71 -44.58
C ILE A 20 6.68 -6.27 -43.71
N LEU A 21 7.71 -6.86 -44.33
CA LEU A 21 8.85 -7.43 -43.59
C LEU A 21 9.70 -6.35 -42.88
N TRP A 22 9.83 -5.16 -43.48
CA TRP A 22 10.53 -4.03 -42.86
C TRP A 22 9.72 -3.35 -41.74
N THR A 23 8.40 -3.31 -41.84
CA THR A 23 7.54 -2.76 -40.77
C THR A 23 7.47 -3.70 -39.56
N VAL A 24 7.40 -5.01 -39.78
CA VAL A 24 7.47 -6.01 -38.69
C VAL A 24 8.86 -6.04 -38.05
N GLY A 25 9.93 -5.90 -38.85
CA GLY A 25 11.31 -5.79 -38.34
C GLY A 25 11.55 -4.54 -37.49
N ALA A 26 11.00 -3.38 -37.89
CA ALA A 26 11.07 -2.15 -37.10
C ALA A 26 10.25 -2.21 -35.80
N LEU A 27 9.08 -2.86 -35.82
CA LEU A 27 8.26 -3.11 -34.62
C LEU A 27 8.94 -4.06 -33.63
N CYS A 28 9.61 -5.11 -34.12
CA CYS A 28 10.42 -5.98 -33.26
C CYS A 28 11.68 -5.26 -32.72
N GLY A 29 12.27 -4.33 -33.47
CA GLY A 29 13.38 -3.50 -33.00
C GLY A 29 13.01 -2.57 -31.85
N ILE A 30 11.80 -2.02 -31.84
CA ILE A 30 11.28 -1.20 -30.73
C ILE A 30 11.09 -2.02 -29.45
N PHE A 31 10.75 -3.32 -29.56
CA PHE A 31 10.61 -4.20 -28.40
C PHE A 31 11.95 -4.53 -27.72
N VAL A 32 13.07 -4.55 -28.45
CA VAL A 32 14.39 -4.88 -27.89
C VAL A 32 15.04 -3.67 -27.19
N ILE A 33 14.68 -2.44 -27.55
CA ILE A 33 15.18 -1.22 -26.89
C ILE A 33 14.46 -0.96 -25.54
N SER A 34 13.33 -1.61 -25.27
CA SER A 34 12.59 -1.45 -24.01
C SER A 34 13.20 -2.20 -22.82
N CYS A 35 14.32 -2.90 -23.01
CA CYS A 35 15.18 -3.42 -21.94
C CYS A 35 16.27 -2.43 -21.52
N ALA A 36 16.21 -1.17 -21.97
CA ALA A 36 17.05 -0.12 -21.43
C ALA A 36 16.79 -0.02 -19.92
N THR A 37 17.80 -0.42 -19.15
CA THR A 37 17.91 -0.18 -17.71
C THR A 37 17.70 1.30 -17.47
N ILE A 38 16.46 1.67 -17.11
CA ILE A 38 16.09 3.05 -16.83
C ILE A 38 17.05 3.53 -15.73
N PRO A 39 17.84 4.59 -15.93
CA PRO A 39 18.85 5.02 -14.98
C PRO A 39 18.19 5.34 -13.65
N SER A 40 18.68 4.75 -12.56
CA SER A 40 18.17 4.99 -11.21
C SER A 40 18.20 6.49 -10.91
N ARG A 41 17.05 7.08 -10.61
CA ARG A 41 16.92 8.48 -10.25
C ARG A 41 17.52 8.55 -8.85
N PRO A 42 18.43 9.50 -8.56
CA PRO A 42 18.77 9.76 -7.18
C PRO A 42 17.48 10.14 -6.48
N LEU A 43 17.03 9.30 -5.55
CA LEU A 43 15.96 9.63 -4.63
C LEU A 43 16.29 11.01 -4.03
N PRO A 44 15.30 11.91 -3.89
CA PRO A 44 15.57 13.20 -3.30
C PRO A 44 16.27 13.00 -1.96
N GLU A 45 17.31 13.80 -1.68
CA GLU A 45 18.11 13.78 -0.44
C GLU A 45 17.29 14.11 0.83
N LYS A 46 15.96 14.16 0.71
CA LYS A 46 15.01 14.39 1.78
C LYS A 46 14.93 13.13 2.64
N ASP A 47 14.67 13.35 3.93
CA ASP A 47 14.43 12.28 4.89
C ASP A 47 13.39 11.28 4.34
N PRO A 48 13.73 9.98 4.20
CA PRO A 48 12.81 8.90 3.85
C PRO A 48 11.47 8.97 4.57
N PHE A 49 11.49 9.34 5.85
CA PHE A 49 10.31 9.48 6.67
C PHE A 49 9.38 10.58 6.14
N ASP A 50 9.93 11.76 5.85
CA ASP A 50 9.17 12.89 5.33
C ASP A 50 8.57 12.58 3.94
N VAL A 51 9.32 11.89 3.08
CA VAL A 51 8.83 11.52 1.74
C VAL A 51 7.60 10.61 1.87
N LEU A 52 7.69 9.55 2.67
CA LEU A 52 6.57 8.64 2.94
C LEU A 52 5.38 9.37 3.57
N LEU A 53 5.63 10.21 4.58
CA LEU A 53 4.57 10.90 5.30
C LEU A 53 3.84 11.89 4.39
N ASN A 54 4.57 12.63 3.55
CA ASN A 54 3.95 13.56 2.61
C ASN A 54 3.07 12.83 1.58
N SER A 55 3.51 11.68 1.04
CA SER A 55 2.70 10.89 0.11
C SER A 55 1.45 10.31 0.78
N LEU A 56 1.54 9.90 2.04
CA LEU A 56 0.37 9.47 2.84
C LEU A 56 -0.60 10.61 3.13
N LEU A 57 -0.11 11.78 3.50
CA LEU A 57 -0.94 12.95 3.76
C LEU A 57 -1.60 13.49 2.49
N ALA A 58 -1.09 13.15 1.32
CA ALA A 58 -1.70 13.49 0.03
C ALA A 58 -2.90 12.57 -0.33
N LEU A 59 -3.08 11.44 0.38
CA LEU A 59 -4.25 10.58 0.22
C LEU A 59 -5.53 11.29 0.71
N PRO A 60 -6.71 10.87 0.22
CA PRO A 60 -7.96 11.48 0.65
C PRO A 60 -8.20 11.25 2.15
N PRO A 61 -8.73 12.26 2.87
CA PRO A 61 -9.06 12.14 4.30
C PRO A 61 -10.27 11.24 4.52
N GLY A 62 -10.55 10.90 5.79
CA GLY A 62 -11.71 10.09 6.19
C GLY A 62 -11.50 8.57 6.14
N GLY A 63 -10.33 8.09 5.72
CA GLY A 63 -9.92 6.71 5.87
C GLY A 63 -9.86 6.25 7.33
N GLN A 64 -10.14 4.98 7.56
CA GLN A 64 -9.95 4.32 8.85
C GLN A 64 -8.48 3.93 9.04
N PHE A 65 -7.81 3.46 7.98
CA PHE A 65 -6.43 2.98 8.03
C PHE A 65 -5.61 3.61 6.92
N TYR A 66 -4.41 4.06 7.25
CA TYR A 66 -3.45 4.61 6.30
C TYR A 66 -2.10 3.91 6.48
N MET A 67 -1.44 3.61 5.37
CA MET A 67 -0.15 2.93 5.36
C MET A 67 0.71 3.36 4.18
N GLY A 68 1.96 3.69 4.45
CA GLY A 68 2.96 4.06 3.46
C GLY A 68 4.16 3.15 3.62
N ALA A 69 4.66 2.60 2.51
CA ALA A 69 5.77 1.64 2.50
C ALA A 69 6.78 1.96 1.40
N ARG A 70 8.09 1.92 1.70
CA ARG A 70 9.18 1.98 0.71
C ARG A 70 9.60 0.57 0.32
N ILE A 71 8.98 0.05 -0.75
CA ILE A 71 9.21 -1.32 -1.21
C ILE A 71 10.61 -1.51 -1.80
N ALA A 72 11.16 -0.47 -2.45
CA ALA A 72 12.50 -0.55 -3.04
C ALA A 72 13.58 -0.84 -1.99
N ASP A 73 13.39 -0.36 -0.76
CA ASP A 73 14.36 -0.52 0.32
C ASP A 73 14.18 -1.83 1.09
N ALA A 74 12.98 -2.40 1.06
CA ALA A 74 12.63 -3.58 1.84
C ALA A 74 12.82 -4.87 1.04
N ALA A 75 14.05 -5.17 0.57
CA ALA A 75 14.30 -6.28 -0.35
C ALA A 75 13.78 -7.65 0.15
N GLY A 76 13.96 -7.93 1.45
CA GLY A 76 13.44 -9.14 2.09
C GLY A 76 11.91 -9.16 2.11
N LEU A 77 11.30 -8.04 2.50
CA LEU A 77 9.84 -7.91 2.55
C LEU A 77 9.19 -7.97 1.16
N ARG A 78 9.82 -7.35 0.16
CA ARG A 78 9.35 -7.34 -1.24
C ARG A 78 9.21 -8.75 -1.79
N THR A 79 10.22 -9.60 -1.56
CA THR A 79 10.20 -11.00 -2.04
C THR A 79 9.00 -11.76 -1.47
N GLU A 80 8.68 -11.52 -0.20
CA GLU A 80 7.58 -12.22 0.47
C GLU A 80 6.20 -11.60 0.15
N ILE A 81 6.13 -10.29 -0.07
CA ILE A 81 4.94 -9.62 -0.64
C ILE A 81 4.65 -10.17 -2.04
N GLU A 82 5.67 -10.28 -2.91
CA GLU A 82 5.53 -10.86 -4.25
C GLU A 82 5.04 -12.32 -4.21
N ARG A 83 5.42 -13.08 -3.16
CA ARG A 83 4.98 -14.46 -2.94
C ARG A 83 3.53 -14.57 -2.46
N THR A 84 3.03 -13.58 -1.71
CA THR A 84 1.72 -13.62 -1.05
C THR A 84 0.59 -12.96 -1.85
N LEU A 85 0.93 -12.13 -2.83
CA LEU A 85 -0.06 -11.46 -3.68
C LEU A 85 -0.73 -12.39 -4.71
N PRO A 86 -1.97 -12.08 -5.13
CA PRO A 86 -2.70 -12.88 -6.11
C PRO A 86 -1.94 -12.99 -7.43
N ALA A 87 -2.18 -14.10 -8.15
CA ALA A 87 -1.37 -14.54 -9.28
C ALA A 87 -1.37 -13.64 -10.53
N ASN A 88 -2.03 -12.47 -10.52
CA ASN A 88 -2.09 -11.56 -11.65
C ASN A 88 -0.68 -11.02 -11.96
N GLU A 89 -0.10 -11.55 -13.04
CA GLU A 89 1.26 -11.26 -13.48
C GLU A 89 1.47 -9.76 -13.75
N SER A 90 0.44 -9.05 -14.23
CA SER A 90 0.53 -7.61 -14.48
C SER A 90 0.68 -6.79 -13.20
N ILE A 91 0.01 -7.18 -12.13
CA ILE A 91 0.16 -6.53 -10.81
C ILE A 91 1.55 -6.84 -10.24
N ARG A 92 2.02 -8.08 -10.35
CA ARG A 92 3.37 -8.46 -9.92
C ARG A 92 4.46 -7.70 -10.67
N GLN A 93 4.32 -7.52 -11.99
CA GLN A 93 5.26 -6.71 -12.77
C GLN A 93 5.21 -5.22 -12.39
N GLY A 94 4.03 -4.67 -12.12
CA GLY A 94 3.91 -3.31 -11.60
C GLY A 94 4.61 -3.12 -10.26
N LEU A 95 4.45 -4.07 -9.34
CA LEU A 95 5.13 -4.07 -8.04
C LEU A 95 6.64 -4.17 -8.15
N LYS A 96 7.15 -4.84 -9.18
CA LYS A 96 8.60 -4.93 -9.38
C LYS A 96 9.28 -3.60 -9.66
N VAL A 97 8.54 -2.65 -10.22
CA VAL A 97 9.00 -1.28 -10.53
C VAL A 97 8.41 -0.24 -9.58
N THR A 98 7.66 -0.69 -8.56
CA THR A 98 7.13 0.16 -7.48
C THR A 98 8.24 0.44 -6.49
N GLU A 99 8.53 1.71 -6.27
CA GLU A 99 9.50 2.16 -5.28
C GLU A 99 8.81 2.40 -3.92
N GLN A 100 7.60 2.95 -3.95
CA GLN A 100 6.82 3.30 -2.77
C GLN A 100 5.32 3.03 -2.96
N ILE A 101 4.63 2.67 -1.88
CA ILE A 101 3.18 2.52 -1.81
C ILE A 101 2.65 3.47 -0.75
N SER A 102 1.54 4.13 -1.01
CA SER A 102 0.72 4.82 -0.01
C SER A 102 -0.72 4.35 -0.18
N MET A 103 -1.34 3.83 0.87
CA MET A 103 -2.66 3.24 0.84
C MET A 103 -3.55 3.84 1.93
N VAL A 104 -4.82 3.99 1.61
CA VAL A 104 -5.90 4.30 2.56
C VAL A 104 -7.02 3.27 2.41
N LEU A 105 -7.52 2.77 3.53
CA LEU A 105 -8.76 1.99 3.60
C LEU A 105 -9.84 2.78 4.33
N TYR A 106 -11.05 2.71 3.80
CA TYR A 106 -12.26 3.27 4.39
C TYR A 106 -13.05 2.16 5.06
N ALA A 107 -13.70 2.50 6.18
CA ALA A 107 -14.62 1.59 6.85
C ALA A 107 -15.67 1.10 5.84
N ALA A 108 -16.00 -0.19 5.90
CA ALA A 108 -17.05 -0.74 5.07
C ALA A 108 -18.38 -0.06 5.43
N GLY A 109 -19.02 0.55 4.42
CA GLY A 109 -20.43 0.95 4.53
C GLY A 109 -21.34 -0.28 4.45
N GLU A 110 -22.44 -0.19 3.73
CA GLU A 110 -23.39 -1.29 3.42
C GLU A 110 -22.76 -2.45 2.59
N GLY A 111 -21.68 -3.07 3.07
CA GLY A 111 -21.19 -4.37 2.61
C GLY A 111 -19.83 -4.41 1.92
N GLN A 112 -19.19 -3.28 1.57
CA GLN A 112 -17.84 -3.29 0.99
C GLN A 112 -16.95 -2.17 1.53
N SER A 113 -15.72 -2.52 1.92
CA SER A 113 -14.67 -1.56 2.23
C SER A 113 -14.12 -0.97 0.93
N ALA A 114 -14.02 0.35 0.87
CA ALA A 114 -13.32 1.03 -0.21
C ALA A 114 -11.85 1.20 0.18
N TRP A 115 -10.95 1.14 -0.79
CA TRP A 115 -9.54 1.45 -0.62
C TRP A 115 -8.98 2.18 -1.83
N VAL A 116 -7.93 2.95 -1.59
CA VAL A 116 -7.17 3.65 -2.61
C VAL A 116 -5.69 3.42 -2.32
N ALA A 117 -4.95 3.01 -3.33
CA ALA A 117 -3.50 2.80 -3.27
C ALA A 117 -2.81 3.63 -4.35
N LEU A 118 -1.96 4.56 -3.92
CA LEU A 118 -1.02 5.28 -4.75
C LEU A 118 0.31 4.52 -4.75
N LEU A 119 0.72 4.08 -5.93
CA LEU A 119 1.99 3.39 -6.16
C LEU A 119 2.90 4.38 -6.88
N GLU A 120 4.05 4.69 -6.29
CA GLU A 120 5.06 5.55 -6.89
C GLU A 120 6.22 4.69 -7.40
N GLY A 121 6.69 4.97 -8.60
CA GLY A 121 7.67 4.12 -9.26
C GLY A 121 7.87 4.51 -10.71
N ARG A 122 8.33 3.57 -11.53
CA ARG A 122 8.60 3.80 -12.95
C ARG A 122 7.59 3.07 -13.80
N TYR A 123 6.52 3.76 -14.14
CA TYR A 123 5.41 3.20 -14.90
C TYR A 123 5.42 3.81 -16.30
N PRO A 124 5.95 3.11 -17.31
CA PRO A 124 5.80 3.55 -18.69
C PRO A 124 4.31 3.55 -19.04
N ALA A 125 3.65 4.70 -18.86
CA ALA A 125 2.20 4.84 -18.97
C ALA A 125 1.70 4.39 -20.34
N TRP A 126 2.50 4.61 -21.40
CA TRP A 126 2.19 4.10 -22.73
C TRP A 126 2.13 2.57 -22.76
N GLN A 127 3.10 1.87 -22.16
CA GLN A 127 3.15 0.40 -22.14
C GLN A 127 1.98 -0.20 -21.35
N ILE A 128 1.64 0.40 -20.20
CA ILE A 128 0.49 0.01 -19.39
C ILE A 128 -0.83 0.27 -20.14
N ASN A 129 -0.97 1.45 -20.75
CA ASN A 129 -2.16 1.75 -21.55
C ASN A 129 -2.32 0.79 -22.73
N TRP A 130 -1.21 0.40 -23.37
CA TRP A 130 -1.23 -0.59 -24.45
C TRP A 130 -1.64 -1.97 -23.93
N SER A 131 -1.06 -2.46 -22.82
CA SER A 131 -1.42 -3.78 -22.28
C SER A 131 -2.87 -3.86 -21.85
N LEU A 132 -3.40 -2.80 -21.24
CA LEU A 132 -4.80 -2.71 -20.81
C LEU A 132 -5.77 -2.59 -22.00
N TRP A 133 -5.37 -1.96 -23.11
CA TRP A 133 -6.19 -1.89 -24.32
C TRP A 133 -6.52 -3.27 -24.86
N TRP A 134 -5.55 -4.18 -24.89
CA TRP A 134 -5.73 -5.53 -25.43
C TRP A 134 -6.42 -6.48 -24.44
N HIS A 135 -6.62 -6.08 -23.18
CA HIS A 135 -7.22 -6.93 -22.16
C HIS A 135 -8.75 -6.76 -22.11
N PRO A 136 -9.56 -7.81 -22.36
CA PRO A 136 -11.01 -7.68 -22.56
C PRO A 136 -11.78 -7.23 -21.31
N ALA A 137 -11.25 -7.51 -20.11
CA ALA A 137 -11.88 -7.10 -18.85
C ALA A 137 -11.73 -5.60 -18.55
N TRP A 138 -10.70 -4.94 -19.09
CA TRP A 138 -10.40 -3.54 -18.80
C TRP A 138 -11.04 -2.63 -19.85
N LYS A 139 -11.90 -1.72 -19.39
CA LYS A 139 -12.57 -0.74 -20.24
C LYS A 139 -12.14 0.67 -19.86
N LYS A 140 -11.76 1.46 -20.85
CA LYS A 140 -11.47 2.88 -20.64
C LYS A 140 -12.78 3.63 -20.39
N ARG A 141 -12.87 4.32 -19.26
CA ARG A 141 -13.99 5.16 -18.83
C ARG A 141 -13.51 6.59 -18.60
N ARG A 142 -14.45 7.51 -18.35
CA ARG A 142 -14.16 8.88 -17.93
C ARG A 142 -14.82 9.14 -16.59
N SER A 143 -14.12 9.85 -15.70
CA SER A 143 -14.70 10.32 -14.44
C SER A 143 -15.75 11.41 -14.69
N ALA A 144 -16.44 11.85 -13.63
CA ALA A 144 -17.36 13.00 -13.70
C ALA A 144 -16.67 14.27 -14.24
N GLU A 145 -15.37 14.42 -13.99
CA GLU A 145 -14.52 15.52 -14.47
C GLU A 145 -13.93 15.27 -15.89
N GLY A 146 -14.31 14.16 -16.54
CA GLY A 146 -13.85 13.81 -17.88
C GLY A 146 -12.46 13.16 -17.95
N ILE A 147 -11.84 12.82 -16.82
CA ILE A 147 -10.50 12.24 -16.78
C ILE A 147 -10.56 10.75 -17.17
N PRO A 148 -9.70 10.30 -18.10
CA PRO A 148 -9.70 8.90 -18.51
C PRO A 148 -9.09 8.00 -17.43
N PHE A 149 -9.76 6.89 -17.15
CA PHE A 149 -9.25 5.82 -16.30
C PHE A 149 -9.62 4.44 -16.85
N TRP A 150 -8.93 3.40 -16.44
CA TRP A 150 -9.25 2.01 -16.78
C TRP A 150 -10.10 1.39 -15.67
N TYR A 151 -11.13 0.65 -16.06
CA TYR A 151 -12.03 -0.01 -15.12
C TYR A 151 -12.23 -1.48 -15.48
N ASN A 152 -12.03 -2.37 -14.50
CA ASN A 152 -12.35 -3.78 -14.57
C ASN A 152 -13.62 -4.06 -13.77
N ALA A 153 -14.74 -4.26 -14.47
CA ALA A 153 -16.04 -4.51 -13.84
C ALA A 153 -16.12 -5.88 -13.13
N GLN A 154 -15.33 -6.87 -13.56
CA GLN A 154 -15.33 -8.21 -12.95
C GLN A 154 -14.67 -8.18 -11.57
N GLU A 155 -13.61 -7.39 -11.43
CA GLU A 155 -12.84 -7.26 -10.20
C GLU A 155 -13.29 -6.06 -9.35
N GLY A 156 -14.08 -5.15 -9.91
CA GLY A 156 -14.44 -3.88 -9.26
C GLY A 156 -13.25 -2.94 -9.13
N LEU A 157 -12.23 -3.06 -9.98
CA LEU A 157 -10.98 -2.30 -9.88
C LEU A 157 -10.93 -1.16 -10.88
N SER A 158 -10.33 -0.06 -10.44
CA SER A 158 -10.05 1.12 -11.23
C SER A 158 -8.55 1.42 -11.19
N LEU A 159 -8.01 1.82 -12.33
CA LEU A 159 -6.59 2.09 -12.53
C LEU A 159 -6.41 3.38 -13.31
N GLN A 160 -5.62 4.28 -12.75
CA GLN A 160 -5.09 5.44 -13.45
C GLN A 160 -3.56 5.39 -13.40
N THR A 161 -2.93 5.70 -14.52
CA THR A 161 -1.48 5.69 -14.66
C THR A 161 -1.00 7.04 -15.18
N GLU A 162 0.03 7.55 -14.53
CA GLU A 162 0.93 8.60 -15.03
C GLU A 162 2.35 8.01 -15.12
N GLU A 163 3.31 8.78 -15.61
CA GLU A 163 4.69 8.31 -15.86
C GLU A 163 5.40 7.76 -14.60
N HIS A 164 5.02 8.28 -13.43
CA HIS A 164 5.67 7.94 -12.15
C HIS A 164 4.71 7.47 -11.06
N THR A 165 3.42 7.45 -11.35
CA THR A 165 2.39 7.11 -10.37
C THR A 165 1.37 6.18 -11.00
N LEU A 166 0.93 5.21 -10.20
CA LEU A 166 -0.16 4.32 -10.54
C LEU A 166 -1.14 4.35 -9.37
N LEU A 167 -2.35 4.82 -9.65
CA LEU A 167 -3.42 4.92 -8.68
C LEU A 167 -4.39 3.76 -8.90
N LEU A 168 -4.51 2.90 -7.90
CA LEU A 168 -5.45 1.78 -7.85
C LEU A 168 -6.55 2.06 -6.84
N SER A 169 -7.78 1.68 -7.15
CA SER A 169 -8.87 1.69 -6.19
C SER A 169 -9.93 0.65 -6.54
N ASN A 170 -10.61 0.12 -5.53
CA ASN A 170 -11.81 -0.70 -5.71
C ASN A 170 -13.13 0.10 -5.67
N ALA A 171 -13.06 1.44 -5.66
CA ALA A 171 -14.24 2.28 -5.65
C ALA A 171 -14.98 2.19 -7.01
N PRO A 172 -16.31 1.99 -7.01
CA PRO A 172 -17.10 1.70 -8.22
C PRO A 172 -17.16 2.87 -9.21
N GLU A 173 -16.97 4.09 -8.73
CA GLU A 173 -17.00 5.30 -9.51
C GLU A 173 -15.83 6.18 -9.11
N GLY A 174 -14.72 6.09 -9.84
CA GLY A 174 -14.10 7.33 -10.32
C GLY A 174 -13.70 8.40 -9.29
N ILE A 175 -13.61 8.12 -7.97
CA ILE A 175 -13.42 9.10 -6.89
C ILE A 175 -12.30 10.04 -7.35
N PRO A 176 -12.56 11.35 -7.61
CA PRO A 176 -11.72 12.23 -8.41
C PRO A 176 -10.23 11.96 -8.30
N PHE A 177 -9.78 11.05 -9.17
CA PHE A 177 -8.43 10.51 -9.18
C PHE A 177 -7.40 11.63 -9.38
N ARG A 178 -7.83 12.74 -10.02
CA ARG A 178 -7.02 13.93 -10.25
C ARG A 178 -6.96 14.89 -9.08
N GLU A 179 -7.95 14.96 -8.18
CA GLU A 179 -7.76 15.71 -6.94
C GLU A 179 -6.65 15.06 -6.10
N LEU A 180 -6.60 13.73 -6.08
CA LEU A 180 -5.56 12.98 -5.37
C LEU A 180 -4.20 13.20 -6.03
N LEU A 181 -4.10 13.04 -7.35
CA LEU A 181 -2.84 13.24 -8.07
C LEU A 181 -2.36 14.71 -8.05
N ASN A 182 -3.27 15.69 -8.09
CA ASN A 182 -2.91 17.10 -7.98
C ASN A 182 -2.42 17.49 -6.59
N ARG A 183 -2.88 16.83 -5.51
CA ARG A 183 -2.34 17.03 -4.15
C ARG A 183 -0.94 16.44 -3.97
N VAL A 184 -0.63 15.35 -4.67
CA VAL A 184 0.67 14.67 -4.62
C VAL A 184 1.76 15.43 -5.39
N LYS A 185 1.39 16.37 -6.27
CA LYS A 185 2.41 17.13 -7.03
C LYS A 185 3.36 17.86 -6.06
N PRO A 186 4.68 17.66 -6.19
CA PRO A 186 5.65 18.30 -5.32
C PRO A 186 5.50 19.82 -5.42
N ALA A 187 5.60 20.49 -4.26
CA ALA A 187 5.32 21.91 -4.00
C ALA A 187 6.15 22.96 -4.79
N GLY A 188 6.56 22.67 -6.03
CA GLY A 188 7.35 23.54 -6.90
C GLY A 188 6.56 24.23 -8.02
N THR A 189 5.26 23.97 -8.19
CA THR A 189 4.43 24.68 -9.18
C THR A 189 3.10 25.10 -8.57
N SER A 190 3.02 26.40 -8.29
CA SER A 190 1.85 27.24 -8.01
C SER A 190 0.63 26.57 -7.35
N ALA A 191 0.44 26.90 -6.07
CA ALA A 191 -0.78 26.66 -5.32
C ALA A 191 -2.01 27.16 -6.10
N LEU A 192 -2.75 26.22 -6.68
CA LEU A 192 -4.13 26.45 -7.10
C LEU A 192 -5.02 26.21 -5.89
N SER A 193 -5.77 27.24 -5.52
CA SER A 193 -6.89 27.18 -4.58
C SER A 193 -7.81 26.00 -4.97
N ILE A 194 -7.90 25.01 -4.09
CA ILE A 194 -8.76 23.85 -4.24
C ILE A 194 -10.13 24.22 -3.65
N GLY A 195 -11.18 24.16 -4.49
CA GLY A 195 -12.57 24.29 -4.06
C GLY A 195 -12.97 23.17 -3.09
N SER A 196 -13.80 23.51 -2.11
CA SER A 196 -14.08 22.74 -0.89
C SER A 196 -14.95 21.47 -1.06
N GLN A 197 -14.86 20.74 -2.17
CA GLN A 197 -15.68 19.54 -2.38
C GLN A 197 -14.82 18.34 -2.76
N SER A 198 -14.08 17.85 -1.77
CA SER A 198 -13.36 16.60 -1.91
C SER A 198 -14.35 15.42 -1.90
N PRO A 199 -14.17 14.42 -2.78
CA PRO A 199 -15.03 13.25 -2.87
C PRO A 199 -14.68 12.25 -1.75
N VAL A 200 -14.94 12.64 -0.52
CA VAL A 200 -15.02 11.69 0.57
C VAL A 200 -16.16 10.73 0.20
N PRO A 201 -15.97 9.39 0.21
CA PRO A 201 -17.06 8.45 0.00
C PRO A 201 -18.27 8.90 0.82
N ALA A 202 -19.50 8.82 0.30
CA ALA A 202 -20.68 9.32 1.03
C ALA A 202 -20.84 8.72 2.44
N ASN A 203 -20.18 7.58 2.69
CA ASN A 203 -20.16 6.85 3.96
C ASN A 203 -18.86 7.03 4.77
N ALA A 204 -17.87 7.77 4.27
CA ALA A 204 -16.67 8.05 5.03
C ALA A 204 -17.00 9.13 6.07
N PRO A 205 -16.87 8.83 7.36
CA PRO A 205 -17.18 9.80 8.39
C PRO A 205 -16.29 11.03 8.19
N SER A 206 -16.92 12.20 8.04
CA SER A 206 -16.24 13.48 7.81
C SER A 206 -15.36 13.94 8.98
N SER A 207 -15.11 13.06 9.95
CA SER A 207 -14.69 13.38 11.31
C SER A 207 -13.28 12.91 11.67
N TYR A 208 -12.55 12.21 10.80
CA TYR A 208 -11.16 11.85 11.08
C TYR A 208 -10.19 12.91 10.52
N PRO A 209 -9.73 13.88 11.34
CA PRO A 209 -8.72 14.82 10.87
C PRO A 209 -7.42 14.07 10.58
N MET A 210 -6.78 14.40 9.47
CA MET A 210 -5.43 13.92 9.19
C MET A 210 -4.50 14.28 10.35
N PRO A 211 -3.61 13.36 10.78
CA PRO A 211 -2.63 13.68 11.79
C PRO A 211 -1.68 14.78 11.28
N ASP A 212 -1.36 15.74 12.15
CA ASP A 212 -0.28 16.70 11.88
C ASP A 212 1.06 15.96 11.89
N LYS A 213 2.08 16.51 11.20
CA LYS A 213 3.46 15.98 11.24
C LYS A 213 3.98 15.84 12.66
N LYS A 214 3.57 16.73 13.57
CA LYS A 214 3.89 16.66 15.01
C LYS A 214 3.39 15.37 15.66
N ALA A 215 2.30 14.77 15.17
CA ALA A 215 1.83 13.48 15.64
C ALA A 215 2.80 12.33 15.30
N PHE A 216 3.82 12.57 14.47
CA PHE A 216 4.88 11.59 14.20
C PHE A 216 6.27 12.05 14.66
N SER A 217 6.41 13.24 15.25
CA SER A 217 7.72 13.78 15.59
C SER A 217 8.47 12.90 16.59
N PHE A 218 7.74 12.20 17.46
CA PHE A 218 8.34 11.24 18.40
C PHE A 218 9.07 10.10 17.68
N PHE A 219 8.59 9.64 16.52
CA PHE A 219 9.31 8.63 15.73
C PHE A 219 10.58 9.22 15.13
N SER A 220 10.49 10.41 14.53
CA SER A 220 11.64 11.05 13.87
C SER A 220 12.85 11.22 14.81
N SER A 221 12.61 11.58 16.08
CA SER A 221 13.67 11.72 17.09
C SER A 221 14.32 10.41 17.54
N ARG A 222 13.71 9.26 17.23
CA ARG A 222 14.09 7.94 17.75
C ARG A 222 14.58 6.97 16.69
N GLN A 223 14.60 7.40 15.43
CA GLN A 223 15.06 6.58 14.32
C GLN A 223 16.55 6.26 14.47
N LYS A 224 16.88 4.97 14.47
CA LYS A 224 18.27 4.46 14.50
C LYS A 224 18.70 3.90 13.14
N GLY A 225 17.77 3.78 12.21
CA GLY A 225 17.85 3.02 10.98
C GLY A 225 16.87 3.56 9.93
N ARG A 226 16.60 2.73 8.92
CA ARG A 226 15.84 3.16 7.74
C ARG A 226 14.36 2.90 7.94
N VAL A 227 13.53 3.94 7.77
CA VAL A 227 12.08 3.76 7.81
C VAL A 227 11.57 3.07 6.55
N ILE A 228 10.90 1.94 6.75
CA ILE A 228 10.35 1.09 5.69
C ILE A 228 8.84 1.24 5.59
N LEU A 229 8.14 1.28 6.73
CA LEU A 229 6.69 1.37 6.80
C LEU A 229 6.31 2.46 7.80
N ILE A 230 5.30 3.25 7.47
CA ILE A 230 4.62 4.11 8.44
C ILE A 230 3.11 4.02 8.24
N GLY A 231 2.34 4.34 9.26
CA GLY A 231 0.90 4.39 9.12
C GLY A 231 0.16 4.76 10.39
N TRP A 232 -1.15 4.87 10.26
CA TRP A 232 -2.04 5.06 11.40
C TRP A 232 -3.42 4.46 11.18
N LEU A 233 -4.07 4.13 12.28
CA LEU A 233 -5.42 3.57 12.36
C LEU A 233 -6.25 4.50 13.25
N ASN A 234 -7.33 5.01 12.67
CA ASN A 234 -8.37 5.76 13.36
C ASN A 234 -9.36 4.78 14.01
N GLU A 235 -9.81 5.11 15.23
CA GLU A 235 -10.73 4.28 16.02
C GLU A 235 -10.29 2.80 16.08
N PRO A 236 -9.06 2.55 16.56
CA PRO A 236 -8.54 1.19 16.68
C PRO A 236 -9.41 0.33 17.57
N PHE A 237 -10.19 0.93 18.49
CA PHE A 237 -11.05 0.19 19.40
C PHE A 237 -12.01 -0.75 18.67
N GLN A 238 -12.63 -0.36 17.55
CA GLN A 238 -13.55 -1.28 16.86
C GLN A 238 -12.80 -2.53 16.33
N THR A 239 -11.61 -2.33 15.77
CA THR A 239 -10.77 -3.40 15.22
C THR A 239 -10.12 -4.25 16.32
N VAL A 240 -9.64 -3.59 17.38
CA VAL A 240 -8.95 -4.23 18.51
C VAL A 240 -9.95 -4.90 19.44
N ALA A 241 -11.12 -4.33 19.69
CA ALA A 241 -12.17 -4.94 20.50
C ALA A 241 -12.65 -6.25 19.88
N ALA A 242 -12.84 -6.31 18.56
CA ALA A 242 -13.15 -7.57 17.88
C ALA A 242 -12.08 -8.65 18.14
N SER A 243 -10.80 -8.28 18.14
CA SER A 243 -9.69 -9.19 18.48
C SER A 243 -9.64 -9.52 19.98
N LEU A 244 -9.89 -8.57 20.88
CA LEU A 244 -9.86 -8.78 22.34
C LEU A 244 -11.09 -9.53 22.86
N GLU A 245 -12.23 -9.44 22.19
CA GLU A 245 -13.42 -10.26 22.47
C GLU A 245 -13.08 -11.75 22.34
N THR A 246 -12.20 -12.12 21.40
CA THR A 246 -11.70 -13.51 21.31
C THR A 246 -10.91 -13.95 22.55
N LEU A 247 -10.33 -13.00 23.29
CA LEU A 247 -9.60 -13.26 24.53
C LEU A 247 -10.50 -13.20 25.78
N SER A 248 -11.81 -12.98 25.63
CA SER A 248 -12.78 -12.91 26.74
C SER A 248 -12.46 -11.85 27.81
N VAL A 249 -11.67 -10.82 27.47
CA VAL A 249 -11.37 -9.71 28.38
C VAL A 249 -12.19 -8.49 27.95
N PRO A 250 -13.22 -8.08 28.71
CA PRO A 250 -14.01 -6.87 28.41
C PRO A 250 -13.21 -5.63 28.84
N LEU A 251 -12.11 -5.35 28.15
CA LEU A 251 -11.28 -4.17 28.39
C LEU A 251 -11.69 -3.07 27.40
N SER A 252 -12.47 -2.08 27.85
CA SER A 252 -12.67 -0.85 27.08
C SER A 252 -11.49 0.08 27.33
N VAL A 253 -10.49 0.03 26.45
CA VAL A 253 -9.39 1.00 26.47
C VAL A 253 -9.72 2.10 25.47
N PRO A 254 -9.89 3.36 25.92
CA PRO A 254 -10.14 4.47 25.01
C PRO A 254 -8.84 4.83 24.30
N ILE A 255 -8.58 4.17 23.17
CA ILE A 255 -7.51 4.51 22.23
C ILE A 255 -8.17 5.22 21.05
N GLU A 256 -7.79 6.47 20.83
CA GLU A 256 -8.31 7.27 19.71
C GLU A 256 -7.64 6.87 18.40
N ARG A 257 -6.32 6.67 18.45
CA ARG A 257 -5.48 6.36 17.29
C ARG A 257 -4.32 5.45 17.65
N VAL A 258 -3.93 4.63 16.69
CA VAL A 258 -2.65 3.92 16.72
C VAL A 258 -1.81 4.44 15.56
N PHE A 259 -0.59 4.85 15.86
CA PHE A 259 0.45 5.13 14.87
C PHE A 259 1.47 4.01 14.89
N TRP A 260 2.08 3.70 13.75
CA TRP A 260 3.19 2.76 13.70
C TRP A 260 4.27 3.21 12.73
N VAL A 261 5.50 2.82 13.05
CA VAL A 261 6.67 2.92 12.19
C VAL A 261 7.43 1.61 12.26
N LEU A 262 7.70 1.02 11.10
CA LEU A 262 8.63 -0.08 10.96
C LEU A 262 9.95 0.44 10.42
N GLU A 263 11.00 0.16 11.17
CA GLU A 263 12.36 0.57 10.86
C GLU A 263 13.22 -0.68 10.60
N GLU A 264 14.03 -0.64 9.57
CA GLU A 264 15.09 -1.62 9.33
C GLU A 264 16.34 -1.16 10.06
N ILE A 265 16.81 -1.99 10.99
CA ILE A 265 18.05 -1.74 11.72
C ILE A 265 19.20 -2.28 10.86
N PRO A 266 20.21 -1.46 10.52
CA PRO A 266 21.35 -1.94 9.77
C PRO A 266 22.04 -3.07 10.54
N PRO A 267 22.44 -4.17 9.86
CA PRO A 267 22.98 -5.33 10.54
C PRO A 267 24.33 -4.96 11.15
N GLU A 268 24.49 -5.19 12.45
CA GLU A 268 25.77 -5.04 13.11
C GLU A 268 26.62 -6.29 12.87
N GLY A 269 27.56 -6.23 11.92
CA GLY A 269 28.53 -7.30 11.66
C GLY A 269 28.21 -8.16 10.43
N THR A 270 28.35 -9.50 10.56
CA THR A 270 28.24 -10.46 9.44
C THR A 270 26.84 -11.05 9.25
N GLU A 271 25.84 -10.60 10.00
CA GLU A 271 24.48 -11.06 9.82
C GLU A 271 23.94 -10.60 8.46
N LYS A 272 23.36 -11.56 7.73
CA LYS A 272 22.90 -11.34 6.36
C LYS A 272 21.51 -10.70 6.32
N ASP A 273 20.72 -10.89 7.38
CA ASP A 273 19.35 -10.41 7.47
C ASP A 273 19.28 -9.25 8.45
N SER A 274 18.82 -8.10 7.95
CA SER A 274 18.61 -6.91 8.78
C SER A 274 17.36 -7.12 9.62
N PRO A 275 17.44 -7.02 10.95
CA PRO A 275 16.26 -7.11 11.77
C PRO A 275 15.43 -5.82 11.68
N TYR A 276 14.15 -5.91 12.02
CA TYR A 276 13.23 -4.79 12.00
C TYR A 276 12.83 -4.40 13.42
N CYS A 277 12.61 -3.11 13.67
CA CYS A 277 11.99 -2.63 14.89
C CYS A 277 10.65 -1.98 14.57
N LEU A 278 9.61 -2.41 15.27
CA LEU A 278 8.28 -1.83 15.19
C LEU A 278 8.09 -0.89 16.38
N TYR A 279 7.85 0.38 16.07
CA TYR A 279 7.41 1.38 17.03
C TYR A 279 5.91 1.56 16.89
N LEU A 280 5.17 1.40 17.98
CA LEU A 280 3.75 1.69 18.06
C LEU A 280 3.54 2.88 18.98
N ALA A 281 2.64 3.80 18.62
CA ALA A 281 2.14 4.79 19.56
C ALA A 281 0.63 4.74 19.66
N LEU A 282 0.15 4.60 20.89
CA LEU A 282 -1.27 4.55 21.23
C LEU A 282 -1.66 5.93 21.78
N GLN A 283 -2.44 6.69 21.01
CA GLN A 283 -2.97 7.98 21.45
C GLN A 283 -4.25 7.76 22.25
N THR A 284 -4.32 8.37 23.43
CA THR A 284 -5.49 8.31 24.33
C THR A 284 -6.10 9.70 24.53
N PRO A 285 -7.37 9.81 24.97
CA PRO A 285 -8.03 11.11 25.17
C PRO A 285 -7.41 11.98 26.28
N SER A 286 -6.60 11.41 27.17
CA SER A 286 -6.03 12.16 28.29
C SER A 286 -4.79 11.46 28.87
N VAL A 287 -3.93 12.24 29.54
CA VAL A 287 -2.74 11.74 30.24
C VAL A 287 -3.07 10.66 31.27
N SER A 288 -4.22 10.76 31.96
CA SER A 288 -4.66 9.75 32.93
C SER A 288 -4.96 8.40 32.28
N HIS A 289 -5.59 8.40 31.11
CA HIS A 289 -5.84 7.20 30.31
C HIS A 289 -4.53 6.58 29.81
N ALA A 290 -3.61 7.37 29.26
CA ALA A 290 -2.28 6.89 28.87
C ALA A 290 -1.53 6.25 30.05
N ARG A 291 -1.60 6.86 31.24
CA ARG A 291 -0.96 6.33 32.45
C ARG A 291 -1.59 5.02 32.91
N ALA A 292 -2.92 4.94 32.91
CA ALA A 292 -3.64 3.72 33.26
C ALA A 292 -3.31 2.57 32.29
N LEU A 293 -3.33 2.86 30.98
CA LEU A 293 -2.96 1.90 29.95
C LEU A 293 -1.50 1.45 30.09
N SER A 294 -0.57 2.37 30.34
CA SER A 294 0.84 2.03 30.59
C SER A 294 0.99 1.09 31.78
N ALA A 295 0.29 1.38 32.90
CA ALA A 295 0.31 0.52 34.08
C ALA A 295 -0.25 -0.87 33.78
N LEU A 296 -1.36 -0.96 33.04
CA LEU A 296 -1.96 -2.23 32.63
C LEU A 296 -1.02 -3.05 31.73
N LEU A 297 -0.40 -2.43 30.73
CA LEU A 297 0.52 -3.14 29.84
C LEU A 297 1.80 -3.60 30.55
N ARG A 298 2.33 -2.78 31.47
CA ARG A 298 3.48 -3.18 32.31
C ARG A 298 3.12 -4.31 33.29
N LEU A 299 1.88 -4.30 33.79
CA LEU A 299 1.37 -5.40 34.60
C LEU A 299 1.24 -6.68 33.75
N SER A 300 0.66 -6.58 32.55
CA SER A 300 0.54 -7.73 31.65
C SER A 300 1.91 -8.27 31.24
N GLN A 301 2.93 -7.43 31.07
CA GLN A 301 4.31 -7.86 30.81
C GLN A 301 4.86 -8.77 31.91
N ARG A 302 4.59 -8.44 33.18
CA ARG A 302 5.04 -9.26 34.31
C ARG A 302 4.37 -10.64 34.32
N PHE A 303 3.12 -10.73 33.89
CA PHE A 303 2.39 -11.99 33.84
C PHE A 303 2.59 -12.77 32.53
N ALA A 304 2.89 -12.11 31.42
CA ALA A 304 3.10 -12.74 30.13
C ALA A 304 4.29 -13.71 30.14
N GLY A 305 5.33 -13.44 30.94
CA GLY A 305 6.45 -14.37 31.13
C GLY A 305 6.09 -15.65 31.89
N THR A 306 4.92 -15.72 32.53
CA THR A 306 4.47 -16.88 33.33
C THR A 306 3.41 -17.71 32.64
N LEU A 307 2.73 -17.16 31.63
CA LEU A 307 1.76 -17.88 30.85
C LEU A 307 2.50 -18.64 29.74
N PRO A 308 2.28 -19.96 29.58
CA PRO A 308 2.81 -20.66 28.43
C PRO A 308 2.30 -19.92 27.20
N LEU A 309 3.23 -19.38 26.40
CA LEU A 309 2.90 -18.75 25.14
C LEU A 309 2.03 -19.75 24.39
N PRO A 310 0.81 -19.34 24.03
CA PRO A 310 -0.07 -20.24 23.33
C PRO A 310 0.66 -20.48 21.98
N GLY A 311 1.19 -21.69 21.85
CA GLY A 311 2.08 -22.13 20.76
C GLY A 311 1.57 -23.42 20.14
N GLY A 312 0.29 -23.73 20.36
CA GLY A 312 -0.36 -24.88 19.74
C GLY A 312 -0.47 -24.69 18.22
N PRO A 313 -0.43 -25.77 17.44
CA PRO A 313 -0.72 -25.72 16.01
C PRO A 313 -2.13 -25.12 15.80
N GLY A 314 -2.21 -24.00 15.07
CA GLY A 314 -3.47 -23.32 14.73
C GLY A 314 -3.69 -21.95 15.37
N GLN A 315 -2.72 -21.40 16.08
CA GLN A 315 -2.86 -20.06 16.66
C GLN A 315 -2.61 -18.94 15.67
N ASP A 316 -3.29 -17.81 15.90
CA ASP A 316 -3.19 -16.63 15.06
C ASP A 316 -1.79 -16.00 15.20
N PRO A 317 -0.95 -16.01 14.15
CA PRO A 317 0.38 -15.41 14.19
C PRO A 317 0.33 -13.91 14.51
N LEU A 318 -0.78 -13.21 14.21
CA LEU A 318 -0.97 -11.82 14.59
C LEU A 318 -1.13 -11.68 16.11
N ALA A 319 -1.90 -12.56 16.74
CA ALA A 319 -2.01 -12.61 18.20
C ALA A 319 -0.65 -12.93 18.84
N GLN A 320 0.13 -13.85 18.26
CA GLN A 320 1.48 -14.14 18.75
C GLN A 320 2.41 -12.93 18.64
N LEU A 321 2.38 -12.19 17.53
CA LEU A 321 3.18 -10.97 17.38
C LEU A 321 2.71 -9.86 18.33
N LEU A 322 1.40 -9.65 18.48
CA LEU A 322 0.88 -8.70 19.46
C LEU A 322 1.31 -9.09 20.87
N MET A 323 1.25 -10.37 21.23
CA MET A 323 1.73 -10.85 22.52
C MET A 323 3.23 -10.71 22.66
N SER A 324 4.03 -10.89 21.60
CA SER A 324 5.49 -10.68 21.66
C SER A 324 5.82 -9.19 21.84
N LEU A 325 5.13 -8.31 21.12
CA LEU A 325 5.22 -6.86 21.26
C LEU A 325 4.86 -6.41 22.67
N LEU A 326 3.72 -6.90 23.18
CA LEU A 326 3.24 -6.56 24.51
C LEU A 326 4.14 -7.11 25.60
N SER A 327 4.69 -8.32 25.46
CA SER A 327 5.52 -8.97 26.50
C SER A 327 6.95 -8.45 26.55
N THR A 328 7.50 -7.97 25.43
CA THR A 328 8.93 -7.64 25.34
C THR A 328 9.23 -6.18 25.02
N GLY A 329 8.22 -5.39 24.68
CA GLY A 329 8.41 -4.02 24.24
C GLY A 329 8.79 -3.07 25.37
N ASN A 330 9.64 -2.09 25.06
CA ASN A 330 9.90 -0.97 25.97
C ASN A 330 8.71 0.00 25.91
N ILE A 331 8.05 0.20 27.05
CA ILE A 331 6.84 1.04 27.15
C ILE A 331 7.19 2.38 27.78
N GLN A 332 7.04 3.45 27.01
CA GLN A 332 7.29 4.83 27.43
C GLN A 332 6.02 5.67 27.27
N GLN A 333 5.64 6.39 28.31
CA GLN A 333 4.52 7.33 28.27
C GLN A 333 5.02 8.73 27.92
N GLU A 334 4.42 9.35 26.91
CA GLU A 334 4.66 10.73 26.50
C GLU A 334 3.32 11.47 26.45
N GLU A 335 3.04 12.31 27.45
CA GLU A 335 1.77 13.04 27.56
C GLU A 335 0.54 12.12 27.45
N THR A 336 -0.25 12.27 26.38
CA THR A 336 -1.46 11.51 26.05
C THR A 336 -1.18 10.26 25.22
N SER A 337 0.07 10.01 24.85
CA SER A 337 0.50 8.93 23.98
C SER A 337 1.33 7.90 24.75
N LEU A 338 1.18 6.63 24.36
CA LEU A 338 1.98 5.53 24.86
C LEU A 338 2.80 4.95 23.71
N VAL A 339 4.11 5.07 23.79
CA VAL A 339 5.04 4.55 22.79
C VAL A 339 5.55 3.17 23.25
N ILE A 340 5.47 2.20 22.35
CA ILE A 340 5.92 0.82 22.54
C ILE A 340 6.95 0.54 21.45
N GLU A 341 8.19 0.27 21.85
CA GLU A 341 9.28 -0.15 20.97
C GLU A 341 9.41 -1.67 21.05
N SER A 342 9.31 -2.36 19.91
CA SER A 342 9.50 -3.81 19.84
C SER A 342 10.97 -4.18 20.02
N LYS A 343 11.21 -5.43 20.44
CA LYS A 343 12.50 -6.06 20.16
C LYS A 343 12.73 -6.21 18.65
N PRO A 344 13.98 -6.39 18.21
CA PRO A 344 14.29 -6.76 16.83
C PRO A 344 13.43 -7.96 16.36
N ILE A 345 12.72 -7.78 15.25
CA ILE A 345 11.80 -8.74 14.63
C ILE A 345 12.46 -9.24 13.34
N PRO A 346 12.54 -10.55 13.08
CA PRO A 346 13.09 -11.06 11.84
C PRO A 346 12.18 -10.71 10.65
N SER A 347 12.78 -10.58 9.47
CA SER A 347 12.10 -10.25 8.21
C SER A 347 10.90 -11.16 7.89
N GLN A 348 11.02 -12.45 8.22
CA GLN A 348 9.98 -13.46 7.99
C GLN A 348 8.70 -13.17 8.78
N ASP A 349 8.81 -12.79 10.05
CA ASP A 349 7.65 -12.50 10.91
C ASP A 349 6.93 -11.22 10.47
N ILE A 350 7.71 -10.21 10.05
CA ILE A 350 7.16 -8.99 9.46
C ILE A 350 6.36 -9.34 8.20
N ALA A 351 6.92 -10.14 7.30
CA ALA A 351 6.25 -10.47 6.07
C ALA A 351 4.95 -11.27 6.30
N LEU A 352 4.92 -12.16 7.30
CA LEU A 352 3.69 -12.81 7.74
C LEU A 352 2.63 -11.79 8.18
N LEU A 353 3.01 -10.76 8.94
CA LEU A 353 2.10 -9.68 9.33
C LEU A 353 1.54 -8.92 8.12
N PHE A 354 2.38 -8.56 7.15
CA PHE A 354 1.93 -7.88 5.93
C PHE A 354 0.96 -8.74 5.11
N SER A 355 1.25 -10.04 4.96
CA SER A 355 0.39 -10.95 4.22
C SER A 355 -1.03 -11.00 4.81
N ARG A 356 -1.16 -10.93 6.14
CA ARG A 356 -2.46 -10.93 6.82
C ARG A 356 -3.20 -9.62 6.63
N LEU A 357 -2.53 -8.47 6.76
CA LEU A 357 -3.13 -7.17 6.48
C LEU A 357 -3.69 -7.09 5.05
N LEU A 358 -2.99 -7.70 4.09
CA LEU A 358 -3.47 -7.80 2.70
C LEU A 358 -4.67 -8.76 2.57
N VAL A 359 -4.67 -9.91 3.24
CA VAL A 359 -5.77 -10.90 3.17
C VAL A 359 -7.07 -10.37 3.80
N TYR A 360 -7.00 -9.64 4.91
CA TYR A 360 -8.20 -9.05 5.53
C TYR A 360 -8.89 -8.00 4.65
N SER A 361 -8.21 -7.45 3.64
CA SER A 361 -8.83 -6.58 2.64
C SER A 361 -9.64 -7.32 1.57
N THR A 362 -9.41 -8.63 1.38
CA THR A 362 -9.98 -9.41 0.27
C THR A 362 -11.11 -10.35 0.68
N SER A 363 -11.43 -10.45 1.98
CA SER A 363 -12.56 -11.24 2.45
C SER A 363 -13.88 -10.62 1.97
N LYS A 364 -14.33 -11.04 0.79
CA LYS A 364 -15.72 -10.89 0.37
C LYS A 364 -16.54 -11.62 1.43
N LYS A 365 -17.37 -10.88 2.17
CA LYS A 365 -18.43 -11.47 2.95
C LYS A 365 -19.30 -12.25 1.96
N THR A 366 -19.15 -13.57 1.93
CA THR A 366 -20.05 -14.45 1.18
C THR A 366 -21.40 -14.27 1.86
N ILE A 367 -22.25 -13.45 1.25
CA ILE A 367 -23.63 -13.29 1.70
C ILE A 367 -24.27 -14.67 1.48
N PRO A 368 -24.77 -15.33 2.53
CA PRO A 368 -25.39 -16.65 2.42
C PRO A 368 -26.65 -16.62 1.55
#